data_AF-M0HUM3-F1
#
_entry.id   AF-M0HUM3-F1
#
_cell.length_a   1.000
_cell.length_b   1.000
_cell.length_c   1.000
_cell.angle_alpha   90.00
_cell.angle_beta   90.00
_cell.angle_gamma   90.00
#
_symmetry.space_group_name_H-M   'P 1'
#
loop_
_entity.id
_entity.type
_entity.pdbx_description
1 polymer ?
#
loop_
_entity_poly.entity_id
_entity_poly.type
_entity_poly.pdbx_seq_one_letter_code
_entity_poly.pdbx_strand_id
1 'polypeptide(L)'
;MYVFLGGGVAVGLGLRFLDYHVLSEAIYWVGIVAALVVWKGTSVTLFDERDKAIDRRASQLTMTLTGALLVVGASTARLGTHLGLVEVPPMVSGALYGYISVFVIFGLSLFWVRYRP
;
A
#
# COMPACT_ATOMS: atom_id res chain seq x y z
N MET A 1 -11.96 -2.29 12.45
CA MET A 1 -10.81 -2.56 11.56
C MET A 1 -9.94 -1.33 11.36
N TYR A 2 -10.45 -0.25 10.74
CA TYR A 2 -9.64 0.96 10.44
C TYR A 2 -8.97 1.61 11.66
N VAL A 3 -9.65 1.63 12.81
CA VAL A 3 -9.07 2.14 14.07
C VAL A 3 -7.90 1.29 14.56
N PHE A 4 -7.98 -0.04 14.42
CA PHE A 4 -6.88 -0.94 14.79
C PHE A 4 -5.71 -0.84 13.83
N LEU A 5 -5.97 -0.74 12.53
CA LEU A 5 -4.93 -0.53 11.52
C LEU A 5 -4.25 0.84 11.72
N GLY A 6 -5.03 1.90 11.86
CA GLY A 6 -4.52 3.25 12.12
C GLY A 6 -3.76 3.34 13.44
N GLY A 7 -4.27 2.71 14.50
CA GLY A 7 -3.60 2.61 15.79
C GLY A 7 -2.27 1.86 15.71
N GLY A 8 -2.25 0.72 15.01
CA GLY A 8 -1.02 -0.05 14.78
C GLY A 8 0.04 0.74 14.01
N VAL A 9 -0.36 1.45 12.94
CA VAL A 9 0.54 2.35 12.19
C VAL A 9 1.05 3.48 13.08
N ALA A 10 0.17 4.14 13.84
CA ALA A 10 0.56 5.23 14.73
C ALA A 10 1.54 4.77 15.82
N VAL A 11 1.31 3.60 16.43
CA VAL A 11 2.23 3.00 17.41
C VAL A 11 3.57 2.66 16.76
N GLY A 12 3.56 2.03 15.58
CA GLY A 12 4.80 1.69 14.87
C GLY A 12 5.64 2.92 14.53
N LEU A 13 5.01 3.97 14.00
CA LEU A 13 5.68 5.24 13.70
C LEU A 13 6.14 5.96 14.97
N GLY A 14 5.33 5.98 16.02
CA GLY A 14 5.68 6.60 17.30
C GLY A 14 6.89 5.93 17.96
N LEU A 15 6.96 4.60 17.95
CA LEU A 15 8.13 3.87 18.47
C LEU A 15 9.40 4.17 17.69
N ARG A 16 9.29 4.34 16.36
CA ARG A 16 10.44 4.73 15.53
C ARG A 16 10.88 6.15 15.82
N PHE A 17 9.95 7.06 16.07
CA PHE A 17 10.24 8.45 16.47
C PHE A 17 10.94 8.52 17.84
N LEU A 18 10.72 7.54 18.71
CA LEU A 18 11.36 7.40 20.02
C LEU A 18 12.64 6.52 19.97
N ASP A 19 13.21 6.31 18.79
CA ASP A 19 14.42 5.50 18.54
C ASP A 19 14.33 3.99 18.85
N TYR A 20 13.15 3.46 19.15
CA TYR A 20 12.90 2.02 19.37
C TYR A 20 12.72 1.25 18.04
N HIS A 21 13.73 1.31 17.17
CA HIS A 21 13.68 0.75 15.81
C HIS A 21 13.38 -0.75 15.76
N VAL A 22 14.07 -1.56 16.57
CA VAL A 22 13.91 -3.01 16.59
C VAL A 22 12.52 -3.41 17.10
N LEU A 23 12.03 -2.71 18.14
CA LEU A 23 10.72 -2.99 18.71
C LEU A 23 9.58 -2.59 17.76
N SER A 24 9.73 -1.45 17.08
CA SER A 24 8.79 -1.01 16.04
C SER A 24 8.65 -2.08 14.95
N GLU A 25 9.78 -2.62 14.46
CA GLU A 25 9.79 -3.67 13.44
C GLU A 25 9.18 -4.98 13.96
N ALA A 26 9.51 -5.38 15.19
CA ALA A 26 8.93 -6.58 15.81
C ALA A 26 7.40 -6.49 15.89
N ILE A 27 6.87 -5.34 16.32
CA ILE A 27 5.41 -5.11 16.41
C ILE A 27 4.77 -5.14 15.02
N TYR A 28 5.42 -4.56 14.01
CA TYR A 28 4.95 -4.61 12.63
C TYR A 28 4.79 -6.06 12.14
N TRP A 29 5.81 -6.91 12.32
CA TRP A 29 5.75 -8.32 11.93
C TRP A 29 4.75 -9.13 12.73
N VAL A 30 4.67 -8.92 14.05
CA VAL A 30 3.65 -9.55 14.89
C VAL A 30 2.24 -9.18 14.40
N GLY A 31 2.03 -7.92 14.00
CA GLY A 31 0.78 -7.46 13.38
C GLY A 31 0.45 -8.21 12.08
N ILE A 32 1.43 -8.39 11.19
CA ILE A 32 1.25 -9.18 9.95
C ILE A 32 0.88 -10.62 10.27
N VAL A 33 1.61 -11.29 11.17
CA VAL A 33 1.35 -12.68 11.54
C VAL A 33 -0.04 -12.81 12.16
N ALA A 34 -0.41 -11.91 13.08
CA ALA A 34 -1.74 -11.89 13.68
C ALA A 34 -2.85 -11.72 12.62
N ALA A 35 -2.66 -10.82 11.66
CA ALA A 35 -3.60 -10.63 10.56
C ALA A 35 -3.76 -11.90 9.70
N LEU A 36 -2.65 -12.59 9.38
CA LEU A 36 -2.68 -13.86 8.65
C LEU A 36 -3.39 -14.98 9.42
N VAL A 37 -3.12 -15.08 10.73
CA VAL A 37 -3.78 -16.06 11.62
C VAL A 37 -5.28 -15.82 11.67
N VAL A 38 -5.72 -14.57 11.84
CA VAL A 38 -7.15 -14.23 11.84
C VAL A 38 -7.79 -14.50 10.48
N TRP A 39 -7.13 -14.09 9.39
CA TRP A 39 -7.63 -14.29 8.03
C TRP A 39 -7.83 -15.76 7.68
N LYS A 40 -6.91 -16.64 8.09
CA LYS A 40 -6.98 -18.09 7.83
C LYS A 40 -7.76 -18.88 8.88
N GLY A 41 -7.85 -18.36 10.10
CA GLY A 41 -8.41 -19.08 11.26
C GLY A 41 -9.89 -18.81 11.52
N THR A 42 -10.47 -17.74 10.96
CA THR A 42 -11.89 -17.41 11.19
C THR A 42 -12.78 -17.99 10.09
N SER A 43 -13.92 -18.58 10.46
CA SER A 43 -14.95 -19.09 9.54
C SER A 43 -16.05 -18.07 9.22
N VAL A 44 -15.94 -16.86 9.77
CA VAL A 44 -16.97 -15.84 9.66
C VAL A 44 -16.92 -15.16 8.28
N THR A 45 -17.95 -15.36 7.48
CA THR A 45 -18.20 -14.61 6.24
C THR A 45 -18.83 -13.25 6.59
N LEU A 46 -17.98 -12.25 6.82
CA LEU A 46 -18.40 -10.91 7.26
C LEU A 46 -18.80 -9.95 6.13
N PHE A 47 -18.53 -10.28 4.87
CA PHE A 47 -18.71 -9.33 3.76
C PHE A 47 -19.97 -9.63 2.94
N ASP A 48 -20.92 -8.72 3.01
CA ASP A 48 -22.11 -8.73 2.17
C ASP A 48 -21.82 -8.10 0.78
N GLU A 49 -22.83 -8.06 -0.09
CA GLU A 49 -22.68 -7.46 -1.42
C GLU A 49 -22.43 -5.95 -1.37
N ARG A 50 -22.90 -5.27 -0.32
CA ARG A 50 -22.68 -3.83 -0.15
C ARG A 50 -21.23 -3.54 0.18
N ASP A 51 -20.63 -4.30 1.09
CA ASP A 51 -19.23 -4.16 1.46
C ASP A 51 -18.31 -4.43 0.26
N LYS A 52 -18.58 -5.49 -0.51
CA LYS A 52 -17.84 -5.76 -1.76
C LYS A 52 -17.94 -4.59 -2.74
N ALA A 53 -19.11 -3.98 -2.86
CA ALA A 53 -19.30 -2.82 -3.74
C ALA A 53 -18.60 -1.55 -3.23
N ILE A 54 -18.47 -1.37 -1.91
CA ILE A 54 -17.69 -0.29 -1.31
C ILE A 54 -16.20 -0.54 -1.55
N ASP A 55 -15.70 -1.75 -1.27
CA ASP A 55 -14.29 -2.11 -1.45
C ASP A 55 -13.84 -1.98 -2.91
N ARG A 56 -14.70 -2.38 -3.87
CA ARG A 56 -14.42 -2.19 -5.30
C ARG A 56 -14.28 -0.71 -5.65
N ARG A 57 -15.18 0.14 -5.16
CA ARG A 57 -15.14 1.60 -5.41
C ARG A 57 -13.92 2.23 -4.74
N ALA A 58 -13.63 1.87 -3.50
CA ALA A 58 -12.47 2.35 -2.76
C ALA A 58 -11.16 1.93 -3.43
N SER A 59 -11.06 0.68 -3.89
CA SER A 59 -9.89 0.17 -4.63
C SER A 59 -9.68 0.93 -5.93
N GLN A 60 -10.74 1.14 -6.71
CA GLN A 60 -10.65 1.89 -7.97
C GLN A 60 -10.27 3.35 -7.75
N LEU A 61 -10.85 3.99 -6.73
CA LEU A 61 -10.49 5.37 -6.35
C LEU A 61 -9.03 5.46 -5.91
N THR A 62 -8.58 4.52 -5.07
CA THR A 62 -7.19 4.45 -4.59
C THR A 62 -6.21 4.29 -5.74
N MET A 63 -6.47 3.37 -6.68
CA MET A 63 -5.64 3.18 -7.87
C MET A 63 -5.59 4.43 -8.74
N THR A 64 -6.74 5.11 -8.93
CA THR A 64 -6.81 6.35 -9.71
C THR A 64 -6.00 7.48 -9.07
N LEU A 65 -6.22 7.75 -7.78
CA LEU A 65 -5.53 8.82 -7.06
C LEU A 65 -4.04 8.55 -6.95
N THR A 66 -3.66 7.31 -6.62
CA THR A 66 -2.24 6.91 -6.54
C THR A 66 -1.58 7.02 -7.92
N GLY A 67 -2.29 6.65 -8.99
CA GLY A 67 -1.79 6.78 -10.36
C GLY A 67 -1.52 8.23 -10.72
N ALA A 68 -2.45 9.14 -10.42
CA ALA A 68 -2.27 10.57 -10.63
C ALA A 68 -1.07 11.13 -9.84
N LEU A 69 -0.95 10.76 -8.56
CA LEU A 69 0.18 11.15 -7.72
C LEU A 69 1.51 10.64 -8.28
N LEU A 70 1.56 9.41 -8.78
CA LEU A 70 2.77 8.85 -9.38
C LEU A 70 3.13 9.51 -10.70
N VAL A 71 2.16 9.84 -11.55
CA VAL A 71 2.42 10.56 -12.81
C VAL A 71 3.07 11.90 -12.50
N VAL A 72 2.50 12.67 -11.58
CA VAL A 72 3.06 13.97 -11.17
C VAL A 72 4.41 13.78 -10.49
N GLY A 73 4.49 12.95 -9.45
CA GLY A 73 5.71 12.75 -8.66
C GLY A 73 6.87 12.21 -9.48
N ALA A 74 6.64 11.21 -10.33
CA ALA A 74 7.69 10.65 -11.18
C ALA A 74 8.10 11.62 -12.30
N SER A 75 7.17 12.43 -12.83
CA SER A 75 7.50 13.48 -13.80
C SER A 75 8.38 14.56 -13.16
N THR A 76 7.98 15.08 -11.99
CA THR A 76 8.75 16.07 -11.23
C THR A 76 10.12 15.52 -10.85
N ALA A 77 10.22 14.26 -10.40
CA ALA A 77 11.49 13.64 -10.06
C ALA A 77 12.43 13.59 -11.28
N ARG A 78 11.96 13.08 -12.43
CA ARG A 78 12.80 12.95 -13.64
C ARG A 78 13.20 14.31 -14.22
N LEU A 79 12.22 15.19 -14.44
CA LEU A 79 12.47 16.49 -15.07
C LEU A 79 13.23 17.42 -14.12
N GLY A 80 12.88 17.44 -12.83
CA GLY A 80 13.58 18.21 -11.81
C GLY A 80 15.05 17.80 -11.68
N THR A 81 15.35 16.50 -11.70
CA THR A 81 16.73 16.02 -11.71
C THR A 81 17.46 16.42 -13.00
N HIS A 82 16.81 16.24 -14.16
CA HIS A 82 17.42 16.58 -15.45
C HIS A 82 17.74 18.08 -15.58
N LEU A 83 16.90 18.94 -15.02
CA LEU A 83 17.08 20.39 -15.00
C LEU A 83 17.99 20.88 -13.85
N GLY A 84 18.47 19.99 -12.98
CA GLY A 84 19.29 20.35 -11.82
C GLY A 84 18.53 21.11 -10.71
N LEU A 85 17.21 20.97 -10.64
CA LEU A 85 16.34 21.64 -9.67
C LEU A 85 16.16 20.86 -8.36
N VAL A 86 16.24 19.53 -8.43
CA VAL A 86 16.03 18.63 -7.27
C VAL A 86 16.96 17.43 -7.40
N GLU A 87 17.62 17.06 -6.31
CA GLU A 87 18.35 15.80 -6.18
C GLU A 87 17.40 14.70 -5.67
N VAL A 88 17.28 13.61 -6.42
CA VAL A 88 16.38 12.50 -6.07
C VAL A 88 17.21 11.31 -5.59
N PRO A 89 17.10 10.91 -4.31
CA PRO A 89 17.81 9.74 -3.80
C PRO A 89 17.46 8.46 -4.58
N PRO A 90 18.41 7.54 -4.83
CA PRO A 90 18.14 6.30 -5.55
C PRO A 90 16.99 5.47 -4.97
N MET A 91 16.82 5.51 -3.64
CA MET A 91 15.71 4.86 -2.93
C MET A 91 14.34 5.37 -3.39
N VAL A 92 14.20 6.68 -3.66
CA VAL A 92 12.94 7.28 -4.12
C VAL A 92 12.61 6.80 -5.54
N SER A 93 13.61 6.74 -6.42
CA SER A 93 13.45 6.15 -7.75
C SER A 93 13.03 4.69 -7.66
N GLY A 94 13.66 3.90 -6.80
CA GLY A 94 13.28 2.52 -6.53
C GLY A 94 11.83 2.39 -6.03
N ALA A 95 11.41 3.27 -5.11
CA ALA A 95 10.04 3.30 -4.60
C ALA A 95 9.02 3.62 -5.70
N LEU A 96 9.31 4.58 -6.59
CA LEU A 96 8.44 4.91 -7.73
C LEU A 96 8.24 3.69 -8.66
N TYR A 97 9.31 2.93 -8.95
CA TYR A 97 9.19 1.67 -9.70
C TYR A 97 8.45 0.58 -8.91
N GLY A 98 8.63 0.52 -7.59
CA GLY A 98 7.83 -0.32 -6.71
C GLY A 98 6.34 -0.06 -6.85
N TYR A 99 5.92 1.21 -6.86
CA TYR A 99 4.52 1.54 -7.11
C TYR A 99 4.05 1.16 -8.52
N ILE A 100 4.86 1.30 -9.56
CA ILE A 100 4.52 0.81 -10.91
C ILE A 100 4.19 -0.69 -10.87
N SER A 101 4.94 -1.48 -10.11
CA SER A 101 4.67 -2.92 -9.97
C SER A 101 3.28 -3.20 -9.41
N VAL A 102 2.74 -2.36 -8.52
CA VAL A 102 1.36 -2.50 -8.01
C VAL A 102 0.34 -2.36 -9.14
N PHE A 103 0.51 -1.40 -10.06
CA PHE A 103 -0.37 -1.24 -11.22
C PHE A 103 -0.27 -2.42 -12.18
N VAL A 104 0.95 -2.93 -12.41
CA VAL A 104 1.18 -4.12 -13.24
C VAL A 104 0.49 -5.34 -12.63
N ILE A 105 0.69 -5.60 -11.33
CA ILE A 105 0.06 -6.70 -10.61
C ILE A 105 -1.46 -6.57 -10.65
N PHE A 106 -2.00 -5.37 -10.45
CA PHE A 106 -3.43 -5.12 -10.55
C PHE A 106 -3.95 -5.42 -11.97
N GLY A 107 -3.27 -4.95 -13.02
CA GLY A 107 -3.63 -5.23 -14.41
C GLY A 107 -3.60 -6.72 -14.75
N LEU A 108 -2.56 -7.44 -14.33
CA LEU A 108 -2.44 -8.89 -14.50
C LEU A 108 -3.53 -9.64 -13.73
N SER A 109 -3.83 -9.21 -12.51
CA SER A 109 -4.89 -9.81 -11.69
C SER A 109 -6.27 -9.60 -12.31
N LEU A 110 -6.54 -8.39 -12.80
CA LEU A 110 -7.79 -8.06 -13.50
C LEU A 110 -7.93 -8.90 -14.78
N PHE A 111 -6.85 -9.00 -15.56
CA PHE A 111 -6.82 -9.84 -16.76
C PHE A 111 -7.12 -11.30 -16.41
N TRP A 112 -6.41 -11.85 -15.43
CA TRP A 112 -6.61 -13.23 -14.98
C TRP A 112 -8.04 -13.51 -14.54
N VAL A 113 -8.61 -12.67 -13.67
CA VAL A 113 -9.99 -12.83 -13.18
C VAL A 113 -11.01 -12.66 -14.31
N ARG A 114 -10.74 -11.78 -15.29
CA ARG A 114 -11.66 -11.56 -16.41
C ARG A 114 -11.73 -12.75 -17.38
N TYR A 115 -10.62 -13.45 -17.59
CA TYR A 115 -10.52 -14.51 -18.60
C TYR A 115 -10.53 -15.92 -18.02
N ARG A 116 -10.56 -16.06 -16.69
CA ARG A 116 -10.72 -17.35 -16.03
C ARG A 116 -12.19 -17.52 -15.60
N PRO A 117 -12.89 -18.54 -16.12
CA PRO A 117 -14.28 -18.83 -15.75
C PRO A 117 -14.41 -19.28 -14.29
#